data_AF-A0A8B7B3X9-F1
#
_entry.id   AF-A0A8B7B3X9-F1
#
_cell.length_a   1.000
_cell.length_b   1.000
_cell.length_c   1.000
_cell.angle_alpha   90.00
_cell.angle_beta   90.00
_cell.angle_gamma   90.00
#
_symmetry.space_group_name_H-M   'P 1'
#
loop_
_entity.id
_entity.type
_entity.pdbx_description
1 polymer ?
#
loop_
_entity_poly.entity_id
_entity_poly.type
_entity_poly.pdbx_seq_one_letter_code
_entity_poly.pdbx_strand_id
1 'polypeptide(L)'
;MARLEAKKPSVCENEPLTSGRVRSMLSVLKRIVTSCYGPSGRLKQLHNSVGGHVCTTSQSSALLRSLLVTHPILKILTASMQNHVSCVSDCGLFMAILCCNLIENVQEIDLTPTTVIELNKLLLSLCTNYLKSEVCGCRIPVDFSSTQILLCLVRSILTSKPACMLTRKEVDHISALVLRAFLLTIPEKAKDYVILGKTIIVPLKDQRVMDSTVLPGMLIEMSEVQLMRMLPMKKSSALKVALFCVSLSGDFSDTGEGTLVVSYGVDLESAVLDQLLNLGWQLVRDQIDIVMCQKVIHPSLKQFLSTHRVIAIDRVGVALMEPLSKMTGTQPIGSLSSISPSSYGSVKDLCTAKFGSKRFFHLIPHEVTVSSLLLCNRSDTTWDELKLTCQTALHVLQLTIKEPFVFLGGGCTETHLAAYIRHKTLNEPGSILKGNECTQTALRLIAEAFCSALESLAGSLEHDGGEILTDMKYGHFWSVQSDCPPLVNWPDLLSRCGCGLHSSQEELSWSFLRSTRHPFVPQNCLPHEAATSANNLTLDCFTAKLSGLQVAVETANLILDLAYVIEDKN
;
A
#
# COMPACT_ATOMS: atom_id res chain seq x y z
N MET A 1 -22.20 -37.80 -14.95
CA MET A 1 -22.96 -38.15 -13.74
C MET A 1 -22.29 -37.49 -12.55
N ALA A 2 -22.80 -36.35 -12.08
CA ALA A 2 -22.37 -35.78 -10.80
C ALA A 2 -22.84 -36.74 -9.69
N ARG A 3 -21.91 -37.25 -8.88
CA ARG A 3 -22.27 -38.04 -7.70
C ARG A 3 -22.99 -37.10 -6.73
N LEU A 4 -24.29 -37.33 -6.53
CA LEU A 4 -25.06 -36.76 -5.43
C LEU A 4 -24.55 -37.42 -4.14
N GLU A 5 -23.49 -36.90 -3.55
CA GLU A 5 -23.14 -37.24 -2.18
C GLU A 5 -24.16 -36.60 -1.24
N ALA A 6 -24.66 -37.38 -0.27
CA ALA A 6 -25.61 -36.89 0.72
C ALA A 6 -24.95 -35.78 1.54
N LYS A 7 -25.65 -34.65 1.69
CA LYS A 7 -25.21 -33.52 2.49
C LYS A 7 -24.95 -33.99 3.94
N LYS A 8 -23.69 -34.09 4.35
CA LYS A 8 -23.25 -34.31 5.73
C LYS A 8 -23.77 -33.18 6.62
N PRO A 9 -24.13 -33.45 7.88
CA PRO A 9 -24.53 -32.39 8.80
C PRO A 9 -23.35 -31.42 9.00
N SER A 10 -23.66 -30.12 9.02
CA SER A 10 -22.68 -29.09 9.38
C SER A 10 -22.22 -29.32 10.82
N VAL A 11 -20.94 -29.07 11.10
CA VAL A 11 -20.37 -29.23 12.43
C VAL A 11 -20.37 -27.87 13.10
N CYS A 12 -21.13 -27.79 14.19
CA CYS A 12 -21.16 -26.63 15.06
C CYS A 12 -20.18 -26.86 16.20
N GLU A 13 -19.06 -26.16 16.20
CA GLU A 13 -18.08 -26.18 17.29
C GLU A 13 -18.29 -24.95 18.17
N ASN A 14 -18.37 -25.20 19.48
CA ASN A 14 -18.28 -24.16 20.50
C ASN A 14 -16.87 -24.20 21.07
N GLU A 15 -15.89 -23.67 20.32
CA GLU A 15 -14.56 -23.39 20.86
C GLU A 15 -14.55 -21.92 21.33
N PRO A 16 -14.68 -21.63 22.63
CA PRO A 16 -14.58 -20.25 23.10
C PRO A 16 -13.18 -19.70 22.81
N LEU A 17 -13.06 -18.38 22.70
CA LEU A 17 -11.76 -17.70 22.56
C LEU A 17 -10.76 -18.04 23.66
N THR A 18 -11.27 -18.45 24.82
CA THR A 18 -10.48 -18.90 25.97
C THR A 18 -9.88 -20.28 25.79
N SER A 19 -10.28 -21.03 24.74
CA SER A 19 -9.69 -22.33 24.44
C SER A 19 -8.19 -22.21 24.16
N GLY A 20 -7.40 -23.12 24.73
CA GLY A 20 -5.94 -23.09 24.59
C GLY A 20 -5.48 -23.18 23.13
N ARG A 21 -6.26 -23.86 22.28
CA ARG A 21 -6.02 -23.99 20.84
C ARG A 21 -6.12 -22.65 20.14
N VAL A 22 -7.22 -21.91 20.32
CA VAL A 22 -7.43 -20.60 19.70
C VAL A 22 -6.41 -19.58 20.20
N ARG A 23 -6.13 -19.55 21.51
CA ARG A 23 -5.09 -18.69 22.08
C ARG A 23 -3.71 -18.98 21.48
N SER A 24 -3.34 -20.25 21.35
CA SER A 24 -2.08 -20.66 20.73
C SER A 24 -2.00 -20.20 19.27
N MET A 25 -3.07 -20.34 18.50
CA MET A 25 -3.10 -19.93 17.10
C MET A 25 -2.99 -18.41 16.93
N LEU A 26 -3.73 -17.64 17.73
CA LEU A 26 -3.63 -16.17 17.76
C LEU A 26 -2.23 -15.72 18.17
N SER A 27 -1.64 -16.34 19.19
CA SER A 27 -0.29 -16.05 19.64
C SER A 27 0.75 -16.32 18.55
N VAL A 28 0.62 -17.43 17.80
CA VAL A 28 1.50 -17.72 16.65
C VAL A 28 1.36 -16.64 15.58
N LEU A 29 0.14 -16.27 15.19
CA LEU A 29 -0.07 -15.22 14.20
C LEU A 29 0.51 -13.88 14.68
N LYS A 30 0.24 -13.49 15.93
CA LYS A 30 0.80 -12.30 16.57
C LYS A 30 2.31 -12.30 16.49
N ARG A 31 2.98 -13.40 16.86
CA ARG A 31 4.46 -13.52 16.76
C ARG A 31 4.95 -13.35 15.33
N ILE A 32 4.25 -13.91 14.33
CA ILE A 32 4.60 -13.74 12.92
C ILE A 32 4.53 -12.27 12.52
N VAL A 33 3.42 -11.58 12.81
CA VAL A 33 3.24 -10.18 12.39
C VAL A 33 4.10 -9.21 13.19
N THR A 34 4.23 -9.41 14.51
CA THR A 34 5.08 -8.61 15.40
C THR A 34 6.54 -8.68 14.95
N SER A 35 7.05 -9.88 14.66
CA SER A 35 8.44 -10.04 14.23
C SER A 35 8.77 -9.41 12.87
N CYS A 36 7.79 -8.88 12.12
CA CYS A 36 8.01 -8.13 10.88
C CYS A 36 7.91 -6.61 11.06
N TYR A 37 7.50 -6.14 12.23
CA TYR A 37 7.04 -4.77 12.41
C TYR A 37 8.20 -3.80 12.61
N GLY A 38 8.20 -2.72 11.83
CA GLY A 38 9.17 -1.63 11.95
C GLY A 38 10.49 -1.85 11.20
N PRO A 39 11.40 -0.86 11.27
CA PRO A 39 12.66 -0.85 10.53
C PRO A 39 13.66 -1.95 10.96
N SER A 40 13.62 -2.37 12.23
CA SER A 40 14.42 -3.47 12.80
C SER A 40 13.71 -4.84 12.70
N GLY A 41 12.54 -4.88 12.05
CA GLY A 41 11.74 -6.09 11.84
C GLY A 41 12.50 -7.18 11.07
N ARG A 42 12.20 -8.43 11.40
CA ARG A 42 12.80 -9.61 10.77
C ARG A 42 12.06 -10.00 9.50
N LEU A 43 12.83 -10.37 8.49
CA LEU A 43 12.29 -10.77 7.18
C LEU A 43 11.55 -12.11 7.26
N LYS A 44 10.61 -12.31 6.35
CA LYS A 44 9.88 -13.58 6.17
C LYS A 44 10.18 -14.15 4.81
N GLN A 45 10.63 -15.40 4.81
CA GLN A 45 10.88 -16.16 3.61
C GLN A 45 9.68 -17.08 3.37
N LEU A 46 8.97 -16.83 2.27
CA LEU A 46 7.75 -17.51 1.89
C LEU A 46 8.09 -18.53 0.80
N HIS A 47 7.81 -19.80 1.10
CA HIS A 47 8.03 -20.93 0.21
C HIS A 47 6.69 -21.48 -0.25
N ASN A 48 6.53 -21.68 -1.55
CA ASN A 48 5.37 -22.40 -2.09
C ASN A 48 5.58 -23.92 -1.93
N SER A 49 4.50 -24.65 -1.62
CA SER A 49 4.52 -26.11 -1.44
C SER A 49 4.87 -26.88 -2.72
N VAL A 50 4.62 -26.28 -3.88
CA VAL A 50 4.93 -26.86 -5.21
C VAL A 50 6.41 -26.63 -5.61
N GLY A 51 7.18 -25.88 -4.81
CA GLY A 51 8.50 -25.40 -5.18
C GLY A 51 8.45 -24.21 -6.13
N GLY A 52 9.62 -23.60 -6.41
CA GLY A 52 9.75 -22.46 -7.32
C GLY A 52 10.10 -21.16 -6.60
N HIS A 53 9.45 -20.06 -7.01
CA HIS A 53 9.78 -18.70 -6.56
C HIS A 53 9.71 -18.55 -5.04
N VAL A 54 10.82 -18.17 -4.42
CA VAL A 54 10.92 -17.85 -3.00
C VAL A 54 10.77 -16.35 -2.82
N CYS A 55 9.77 -15.91 -2.06
CA CYS A 55 9.55 -14.50 -1.77
C CYS A 55 10.16 -14.17 -0.41
N THR A 56 11.01 -13.15 -0.34
CA THR A 56 11.47 -12.59 0.95
C THR A 56 10.81 -11.24 1.14
N THR A 57 10.09 -11.05 2.24
CA THR A 57 9.32 -9.82 2.45
C THR A 57 9.33 -9.36 3.92
N SER A 58 9.13 -8.05 4.09
CA SER A 58 8.84 -7.38 5.36
C SER A 58 7.43 -6.75 5.38
N GLN A 59 6.68 -6.87 4.28
CA GLN A 59 5.39 -6.20 4.09
C GLN A 59 4.19 -7.08 4.41
N SER A 60 3.16 -6.49 5.00
CA SER A 60 1.88 -7.18 5.22
C SER A 60 1.20 -7.59 3.93
N SER A 61 1.28 -6.79 2.86
CA SER A 61 0.64 -7.09 1.56
C SER A 61 1.16 -8.40 0.95
N ALA A 62 2.48 -8.57 0.91
CA ALA A 62 3.10 -9.79 0.41
C ALA A 62 2.91 -10.97 1.38
N LEU A 63 3.07 -10.74 2.69
CA LEU A 63 2.85 -11.76 3.72
C LEU A 63 1.44 -12.36 3.66
N LEU A 64 0.41 -11.51 3.61
CA LEU A 64 -0.99 -11.93 3.63
C LEU A 64 -1.43 -12.65 2.36
N ARG A 65 -0.78 -12.38 1.22
CA ARG A 65 -1.10 -13.06 -0.04
C ARG A 65 -0.68 -14.53 -0.02
N SER A 66 0.37 -14.86 0.75
CA SER A 66 0.89 -16.22 0.87
C SER A 66 0.43 -16.96 2.12
N LEU A 67 -0.16 -16.25 3.09
CA LEU A 67 -0.63 -16.83 4.35
C LEU A 67 -2.02 -17.46 4.17
N LEU A 68 -2.07 -18.78 4.00
CA LEU A 68 -3.31 -19.56 3.94
C LEU A 68 -3.72 -19.99 5.35
N VAL A 69 -4.78 -19.36 5.89
CA VAL A 69 -5.34 -19.70 7.21
C VAL A 69 -6.63 -20.50 7.09
N THR A 70 -6.73 -21.56 7.88
CA THR A 70 -7.89 -22.45 7.92
C THR A 70 -8.89 -22.05 8.99
N HIS A 71 -8.40 -21.65 10.17
CA HIS A 71 -9.23 -21.36 11.33
C HIS A 71 -10.14 -20.12 11.11
N PRO A 72 -11.45 -20.19 11.39
CA PRO A 72 -12.40 -19.11 11.11
C PRO A 72 -12.04 -17.76 11.75
N ILE A 73 -11.57 -17.75 13.00
CA ILE A 73 -11.14 -16.52 13.68
C ILE A 73 -9.96 -15.87 12.95
N LEU A 74 -8.98 -16.68 12.52
CA LEU A 74 -7.84 -16.17 11.77
C LEU A 74 -8.27 -15.72 10.37
N LYS A 75 -9.24 -16.39 9.74
CA LYS A 75 -9.84 -15.95 8.47
C LYS A 75 -10.46 -14.56 8.60
N ILE A 76 -11.23 -14.29 9.66
CA ILE A 76 -11.79 -12.96 9.92
C ILE A 76 -10.68 -11.92 10.04
N LEU A 77 -9.67 -12.17 10.90
CA LEU A 77 -8.57 -11.24 11.10
C LEU A 77 -7.78 -10.97 9.81
N THR A 78 -7.37 -12.03 9.10
CA THR A 78 -6.61 -11.91 7.84
C THR A 78 -7.42 -11.27 6.72
N ALA A 79 -8.73 -11.53 6.64
CA ALA A 79 -9.61 -10.87 5.69
C ALA A 79 -9.75 -9.37 5.99
N SER A 80 -9.92 -8.98 7.26
CA SER A 80 -9.90 -7.57 7.67
C SER A 80 -8.57 -6.89 7.31
N MET A 81 -7.44 -7.57 7.56
CA MET A 81 -6.12 -7.07 7.19
C MET A 81 -5.97 -6.89 5.67
N GLN A 82 -6.38 -7.89 4.87
CA GLN A 82 -6.30 -7.84 3.41
C GLN A 82 -7.17 -6.70 2.87
N ASN A 83 -8.39 -6.53 3.39
CA ASN A 83 -9.28 -5.45 3.01
C ASN A 83 -8.66 -4.08 3.35
N HIS A 84 -8.14 -3.90 4.57
CA HIS A 84 -7.47 -2.67 4.98
C HIS A 84 -6.28 -2.33 4.05
N VAL A 85 -5.37 -3.28 3.82
CA VAL A 85 -4.22 -3.09 2.93
C VAL A 85 -4.64 -2.83 1.49
N SER A 86 -5.74 -3.42 1.01
CA SER A 86 -6.26 -3.13 -0.33
C SER A 86 -6.78 -1.69 -0.47
N CYS A 87 -7.34 -1.12 0.60
CA CYS A 87 -7.96 0.20 0.60
C CYS A 87 -6.96 1.34 0.88
N VAL A 88 -5.98 1.14 1.77
CA VAL A 88 -5.04 2.20 2.20
C VAL A 88 -3.56 1.87 1.96
N SER A 89 -3.23 0.63 1.60
CA SER A 89 -1.88 0.15 1.24
C SER A 89 -0.76 0.29 2.29
N ASP A 90 -1.09 0.70 3.51
CA ASP A 90 -0.16 0.79 4.65
C ASP A 90 -0.85 0.32 5.95
N CYS A 91 -0.13 0.32 7.08
CA CYS A 91 -0.64 0.01 8.43
C CYS A 91 -1.24 -1.39 8.65
N GLY A 92 -1.04 -2.35 7.73
CA GLY A 92 -1.56 -3.72 7.86
C GLY A 92 -0.99 -4.50 9.06
N LEU A 93 0.32 -4.41 9.32
CA LEU A 93 0.94 -5.04 10.51
C LEU A 93 0.49 -4.34 11.81
N PHE A 94 0.40 -3.01 11.79
CA PHE A 94 -0.09 -2.20 12.91
C PHE A 94 -1.48 -2.65 13.34
N MET A 95 -2.41 -2.76 12.38
CA MET A 95 -3.79 -3.19 12.63
C MET A 95 -3.84 -4.60 13.25
N ALA A 96 -3.05 -5.54 12.73
CA ALA A 96 -3.04 -6.92 13.20
C ALA A 96 -2.50 -7.09 14.61
N ILE A 97 -1.38 -6.43 14.90
CA ILE A 97 -0.74 -6.50 16.22
C ILE A 97 -1.65 -5.85 17.26
N LEU A 98 -2.24 -4.70 16.95
CA LEU A 98 -3.18 -4.03 17.84
C LEU A 98 -4.40 -4.90 18.12
N CYS A 99 -5.00 -5.49 17.08
CA CYS A 99 -6.14 -6.39 17.23
C CYS A 99 -5.82 -7.59 18.14
N CYS A 100 -4.67 -8.25 17.92
CA CYS A 100 -4.24 -9.36 18.76
C CYS A 100 -4.00 -8.93 20.22
N ASN A 101 -3.35 -7.79 20.44
CA ASN A 101 -3.10 -7.26 21.78
C ASN A 101 -4.41 -6.93 22.51
N LEU A 102 -5.39 -6.34 21.83
CA LEU A 102 -6.69 -6.03 22.41
C LEU A 102 -7.42 -7.29 22.86
N ILE A 103 -7.43 -8.34 22.03
CA ILE A 103 -8.06 -9.63 22.37
C ILE A 103 -7.33 -10.28 23.55
N GLU A 104 -6.00 -10.35 23.52
CA GLU A 104 -5.22 -11.00 24.58
C GLU A 104 -5.34 -10.26 25.93
N ASN A 105 -5.32 -8.93 25.93
CA ASN A 105 -5.35 -8.13 27.17
C ASN A 105 -6.71 -8.18 27.89
N VAL A 106 -7.82 -8.40 27.18
CA VAL A 106 -9.14 -8.50 27.80
C VAL A 106 -9.50 -9.91 28.25
N GLN A 107 -8.77 -10.95 27.79
CA GLN A 107 -8.99 -12.33 28.22
C GLN A 107 -8.69 -12.57 29.70
N GLU A 108 -7.81 -11.76 30.30
CA GLU A 108 -7.42 -11.85 31.70
C GLU A 108 -8.36 -11.02 32.61
N ILE A 109 -9.34 -10.31 32.04
CA ILE A 109 -10.25 -9.42 32.76
C ILE A 109 -11.59 -10.10 32.99
N ASP A 110 -12.07 -10.10 34.24
CA ASP A 110 -13.35 -10.68 34.63
C ASP A 110 -14.53 -9.73 34.29
N LEU A 111 -14.77 -9.53 32.98
CA LEU A 111 -15.89 -8.75 32.44
C LEU A 111 -16.57 -9.50 31.30
N THR A 112 -17.87 -9.27 31.11
CA THR A 112 -18.61 -9.89 30.01
C THR A 112 -18.14 -9.33 28.66
N PRO A 113 -18.09 -10.15 27.59
CA PRO A 113 -17.70 -9.68 26.25
C PRO A 113 -18.51 -8.48 25.77
N THR A 114 -19.81 -8.43 26.10
CA THR A 114 -20.69 -7.29 25.77
C THR A 114 -20.20 -5.98 26.38
N THR A 115 -19.86 -5.97 27.67
CA THR A 115 -19.32 -4.80 28.36
C THR A 115 -17.95 -4.40 27.80
N VAL A 116 -17.09 -5.38 27.48
CA VAL A 116 -15.79 -5.12 26.83
C VAL A 116 -15.98 -4.43 25.48
N ILE A 117 -16.89 -4.93 24.64
CA ILE A 117 -17.17 -4.39 23.31
C ILE A 117 -17.72 -2.97 23.40
N GLU A 118 -18.67 -2.70 24.32
CA GLU A 118 -19.23 -1.37 24.54
C GLU A 118 -18.15 -0.37 24.97
N LEU A 119 -17.31 -0.73 25.95
CA LEU A 119 -16.22 0.13 26.41
C LEU A 119 -15.15 0.34 25.33
N ASN A 120 -14.81 -0.68 24.55
CA ASN A 120 -13.91 -0.53 23.40
C ASN A 120 -14.46 0.46 22.36
N LYS A 121 -15.76 0.45 22.08
CA LYS A 121 -16.40 1.41 21.17
C LYS A 121 -16.30 2.85 21.70
N LEU A 122 -16.49 3.05 23.00
CA LEU A 122 -16.33 4.37 23.63
C LEU A 122 -14.89 4.86 23.55
N LEU A 123 -13.92 4.00 23.88
CA LEU A 123 -12.50 4.33 23.81
C LEU A 123 -12.07 4.62 22.36
N LEU A 124 -12.56 3.86 21.38
CA LEU A 124 -12.30 4.13 19.97
C LEU A 124 -12.86 5.50 19.54
N SER A 125 -14.08 5.84 19.95
CA SER A 125 -14.67 7.16 19.69
C SER A 125 -13.82 8.27 20.31
N LEU A 126 -13.39 8.11 21.57
CA LEU A 126 -12.48 9.03 22.24
C LEU A 126 -11.17 9.22 21.45
N CYS A 127 -10.54 8.11 21.04
CA CYS A 127 -9.28 8.13 20.29
C CYS A 127 -9.44 8.83 18.94
N THR A 128 -10.44 8.44 18.16
CA THR A 128 -10.65 8.98 16.81
C THR A 128 -11.02 10.47 16.85
N ASN A 129 -11.82 10.90 17.82
CA ASN A 129 -12.14 12.31 18.02
C ASN A 129 -10.90 13.11 18.44
N TYR A 130 -10.07 12.57 19.33
CA TYR A 130 -8.83 13.23 19.74
C TYR A 130 -7.84 13.37 18.57
N LEU A 131 -7.57 12.28 17.84
CA LEU A 131 -6.67 12.27 16.69
C LEU A 131 -7.14 13.19 15.55
N LYS A 132 -8.46 13.39 15.40
CA LYS A 132 -9.07 14.35 14.47
C LYS A 132 -9.16 15.78 15.00
N SER A 133 -8.83 16.03 16.27
CA SER A 133 -8.86 17.38 16.84
C SER A 133 -7.58 18.15 16.52
N GLU A 134 -7.65 19.48 16.53
CA GLU A 134 -6.48 20.37 16.41
C GLU A 134 -5.60 20.37 17.67
N VAL A 135 -6.13 19.85 18.78
CA VAL A 135 -5.42 19.76 20.07
C VAL A 135 -4.51 18.52 20.11
N CYS A 136 -4.55 17.65 19.09
CA CYS A 136 -3.70 16.47 19.06
C CYS A 136 -2.23 16.83 18.87
N GLY A 137 -1.40 16.51 19.88
CA GLY A 137 0.04 16.81 19.84
C GLY A 137 0.82 16.02 18.80
N CYS A 138 0.29 14.90 18.29
CA CYS A 138 0.96 14.09 17.27
C CYS A 138 0.57 14.44 15.83
N ARG A 139 -0.41 15.33 15.62
CA ARG A 139 -0.93 15.67 14.30
C ARG A 139 -0.19 16.87 13.73
N ILE A 140 0.33 16.72 12.51
CA ILE A 140 1.04 17.79 11.79
C ILE A 140 0.26 18.13 10.50
N PRO A 141 -0.11 19.40 10.28
CA PRO A 141 -0.69 19.83 9.01
C PRO A 141 0.36 19.80 7.89
N VAL A 142 -0.05 19.37 6.70
CA VAL A 142 0.83 19.31 5.52
C VAL A 142 0.67 20.58 4.71
N ASP A 143 1.75 21.37 4.60
CA ASP A 143 1.84 22.48 3.65
C ASP A 143 2.36 21.99 2.30
N PHE A 144 1.52 22.02 1.28
CA PHE A 144 1.87 21.62 -0.09
C PHE A 144 2.81 22.59 -0.80
N SER A 145 3.07 23.77 -0.22
CA SER A 145 4.10 24.71 -0.70
C SER A 145 5.51 24.17 -0.44
N SER A 146 5.66 23.24 0.50
CA SER A 146 6.92 22.60 0.84
C SER A 146 6.89 21.10 0.55
N THR A 147 7.94 20.60 -0.10
CA THR A 147 8.11 19.17 -0.39
C THR A 147 8.67 18.38 0.80
N GLN A 148 9.06 19.07 1.88
CA GLN A 148 9.84 18.49 2.97
C GLN A 148 9.07 17.41 3.75
N ILE A 149 7.83 17.70 4.15
CA ILE A 149 6.99 16.76 4.91
C ILE A 149 6.66 15.54 4.05
N LEU A 150 6.31 15.76 2.78
CA LEU A 150 6.03 14.68 1.83
C LEU A 150 7.27 13.79 1.61
N LEU A 151 8.45 14.40 1.50
CA LEU A 151 9.70 13.65 1.39
C LEU A 151 9.98 12.81 2.64
N CYS A 152 9.73 13.34 3.84
CA CYS A 152 9.91 12.61 5.09
C CYS A 152 8.92 11.47 5.26
N LEU A 153 7.68 11.65 4.81
CA LEU A 153 6.68 10.59 4.77
C LEU A 153 7.13 9.44 3.88
N VAL A 154 7.61 9.73 2.66
CA VAL A 154 8.14 8.71 1.75
C VAL A 154 9.40 8.04 2.31
N ARG A 155 10.31 8.81 2.92
CA ARG A 155 11.49 8.26 3.61
C ARG A 155 11.10 7.32 4.74
N SER A 156 10.10 7.66 5.55
CA SER A 156 9.62 6.83 6.66
C SER A 156 9.10 5.49 6.16
N ILE A 157 8.34 5.49 5.06
CA ILE A 157 7.85 4.27 4.42
C ILE A 157 9.01 3.40 3.92
N LEU A 158 9.99 3.97 3.22
CA LEU A 158 11.12 3.21 2.67
C LEU A 158 12.05 2.67 3.77
N THR A 159 12.37 3.47 4.78
CA THR A 159 13.25 3.08 5.90
C THR A 159 12.63 1.98 6.76
N SER A 160 11.30 1.94 6.88
CA SER A 160 10.59 0.88 7.61
C SER A 160 10.52 -0.47 6.89
N LYS A 161 11.20 -0.63 5.74
CA LYS A 161 11.16 -1.85 4.90
C LYS A 161 12.55 -2.46 4.72
N PRO A 162 13.05 -3.20 5.72
CA PRO A 162 14.40 -3.76 5.68
C PRO A 162 14.62 -4.74 4.51
N ALA A 163 13.58 -5.42 4.00
CA ALA A 163 13.71 -6.31 2.85
C ALA A 163 14.07 -5.60 1.54
N CYS A 164 13.92 -4.27 1.46
CA CYS A 164 14.41 -3.49 0.32
C CYS A 164 15.94 -3.40 0.29
N MET A 165 16.61 -3.62 1.44
CA MET A 165 18.07 -3.58 1.61
C MET A 165 18.73 -2.30 1.09
N LEU A 166 18.06 -1.15 1.26
CA LEU A 166 18.54 0.14 0.77
C LEU A 166 19.54 0.77 1.75
N THR A 167 20.60 1.36 1.22
CA THR A 167 21.45 2.29 1.96
C THR A 167 20.74 3.64 2.16
N ARG A 168 21.20 4.46 3.13
CA ARG A 168 20.62 5.79 3.36
C ARG A 168 20.61 6.67 2.09
N LYS A 169 21.69 6.62 1.30
CA LYS A 169 21.79 7.36 0.03
C LYS A 169 20.77 6.89 -1.00
N GLU A 170 20.52 5.58 -1.06
CA GLU A 170 19.52 5.00 -1.97
C GLU A 170 18.10 5.32 -1.51
N VAL A 171 17.83 5.33 -0.19
CA VAL A 171 16.55 5.80 0.35
C VAL A 171 16.31 7.23 -0.09
N ASP A 172 17.26 8.15 0.10
CA ASP A 172 17.12 9.55 -0.31
C ASP A 172 16.84 9.71 -1.81
N HIS A 173 17.57 8.97 -2.64
CA HIS A 173 17.38 8.96 -4.09
C HIS A 173 15.99 8.48 -4.49
N ILE A 174 15.57 7.31 -3.98
CA ILE A 174 14.26 6.74 -4.31
C ILE A 174 13.12 7.59 -3.74
N SER A 175 13.28 8.16 -2.54
CA SER A 175 12.31 9.09 -1.96
C SER A 175 12.08 10.30 -2.85
N ALA A 176 13.16 10.92 -3.33
CA ALA A 176 13.07 12.05 -4.24
C ALA A 176 12.42 11.68 -5.58
N LEU A 177 12.73 10.50 -6.12
CA LEU A 177 12.13 10.01 -7.37
C LEU A 177 10.64 9.70 -7.23
N VAL A 178 10.23 9.03 -6.15
CA VAL A 178 8.81 8.74 -5.86
C VAL A 178 8.02 10.03 -5.71
N LEU A 179 8.54 10.99 -4.94
CA LEU A 179 7.90 12.29 -4.77
C LEU A 179 7.81 13.04 -6.11
N ARG A 180 8.90 13.07 -6.89
CA ARG A 180 8.88 13.67 -8.23
C ARG A 180 7.88 12.99 -9.15
N ALA A 181 7.80 11.66 -9.14
CA ALA A 181 6.85 10.90 -9.93
C ALA A 181 5.41 11.25 -9.58
N PHE A 182 5.12 11.38 -8.29
CA PHE A 182 3.82 11.80 -7.77
C PHE A 182 3.47 13.23 -8.16
N LEU A 183 4.37 14.19 -8.00
CA LEU A 183 4.14 15.58 -8.37
C LEU A 183 3.82 15.73 -9.87
N LEU A 184 4.45 14.93 -10.73
CA LEU A 184 4.13 14.86 -12.16
C LEU A 184 2.74 14.27 -12.47
N THR A 185 2.02 13.74 -11.50
CA THR A 185 0.63 13.28 -11.68
C THR A 185 -0.41 14.31 -11.27
N ILE A 186 0.02 15.41 -10.62
CA ILE A 186 -0.88 16.47 -10.16
C ILE A 186 -1.11 17.43 -11.33
N PRO A 187 -2.35 17.59 -11.83
CA PRO A 187 -2.63 18.49 -12.93
C PRO A 187 -2.48 19.96 -12.51
N GLU A 188 -1.85 20.78 -13.35
CA GLU A 188 -1.63 22.21 -13.10
C GLU A 188 -2.93 23.04 -13.01
N LYS A 189 -4.04 22.53 -13.57
CA LYS A 189 -5.36 23.19 -13.63
C LYS A 189 -6.41 22.47 -12.77
N ALA A 190 -6.06 22.15 -11.54
CA ALA A 190 -6.99 21.59 -10.57
C ALA A 190 -8.13 22.59 -10.26
N LYS A 191 -9.34 22.36 -10.79
CA LYS A 191 -10.60 22.92 -10.28
C LYS A 191 -11.24 21.88 -9.36
N ASP A 192 -11.60 22.26 -8.13
CA ASP A 192 -12.41 21.63 -7.06
C ASP A 192 -12.39 20.10 -6.85
N TYR A 193 -12.24 19.27 -7.89
CA TYR A 193 -12.03 17.83 -7.87
C TYR A 193 -10.79 17.44 -8.68
N VAL A 194 -9.69 17.13 -8.00
CA VAL A 194 -8.44 16.70 -8.65
C VAL A 194 -8.51 15.21 -8.97
N ILE A 195 -8.80 14.87 -10.23
CA ILE A 195 -8.53 13.53 -10.73
C ILE A 195 -7.02 13.42 -10.89
N LEU A 196 -6.38 12.76 -9.92
CA LEU A 196 -4.95 12.52 -9.98
C LEU A 196 -4.62 11.61 -11.17
N GLY A 197 -3.49 11.92 -11.80
CA GLY A 197 -2.89 11.09 -12.80
C GLY A 197 -2.35 9.76 -12.24
N LYS A 198 -1.51 9.08 -13.02
CA LYS A 198 -1.02 7.74 -12.65
C LYS A 198 0.48 7.60 -12.90
N THR A 199 1.18 7.07 -11.90
CA THR A 199 2.58 6.67 -12.03
C THR A 199 2.66 5.19 -12.36
N ILE A 200 3.43 4.84 -13.39
CA ILE A 200 3.69 3.47 -13.83
C ILE A 200 5.10 3.11 -13.41
N ILE A 201 5.25 2.02 -12.65
CA ILE A 201 6.56 1.50 -12.28
C ILE A 201 7.03 0.53 -13.37
N VAL A 202 8.16 0.85 -14.00
CA VAL A 202 8.73 0.07 -15.09
C VAL A 202 9.96 -0.70 -14.58
N PRO A 203 10.00 -2.03 -14.74
CA PRO A 203 11.10 -2.85 -14.25
C PRO A 203 12.37 -2.70 -15.09
N LEU A 204 13.48 -2.34 -14.43
CA LEU A 204 14.82 -2.50 -14.97
C LEU A 204 15.71 -3.29 -13.99
N LYS A 205 15.57 -4.61 -14.06
CA LYS A 205 16.33 -5.57 -13.25
C LYS A 205 17.83 -5.56 -13.63
N ASP A 206 18.66 -6.06 -12.72
CA ASP A 206 20.13 -6.18 -12.86
C ASP A 206 20.90 -4.84 -12.94
N GLN A 207 20.30 -3.74 -12.49
CA GLN A 207 20.92 -2.40 -12.44
C GLN A 207 21.00 -1.88 -11.01
N ARG A 208 21.84 -0.87 -10.74
CA ARG A 208 21.95 -0.30 -9.38
C ARG A 208 20.71 0.53 -9.10
N VAL A 209 20.30 0.57 -7.82
CA VAL A 209 19.16 1.39 -7.38
C VAL A 209 19.35 2.86 -7.74
N MET A 210 20.60 3.36 -7.65
CA MET A 210 20.97 4.73 -8.03
C MET A 210 20.76 5.05 -9.52
N ASP A 211 20.69 4.05 -10.40
CA ASP A 211 20.43 4.25 -11.83
C ASP A 211 18.92 4.37 -12.13
N SER A 212 18.05 4.28 -11.11
CA SER A 212 16.60 4.53 -11.23
C SER A 212 16.34 5.98 -11.62
N THR A 213 15.30 6.22 -12.41
CA THR A 213 14.94 7.56 -12.88
C THR A 213 13.43 7.70 -13.06
N VAL A 214 12.94 8.95 -13.14
CA VAL A 214 11.55 9.24 -13.47
C VAL A 214 11.48 10.05 -14.75
N LEU A 215 10.53 9.69 -15.62
CA LEU A 215 10.29 10.37 -16.88
C LEU A 215 8.81 10.78 -16.98
N PRO A 216 8.51 11.97 -17.53
CA PRO A 216 7.14 12.34 -17.85
C PRO A 216 6.63 11.45 -18.99
N GLY A 217 5.36 11.07 -18.95
CA GLY A 217 4.76 10.18 -19.93
C GLY A 217 4.99 8.69 -19.63
N MET A 218 4.88 7.88 -20.68
CA MET A 218 4.85 6.42 -20.56
C MET A 218 6.03 5.74 -21.26
N LEU A 219 6.69 4.84 -20.55
CA LEU A 219 7.67 3.91 -21.11
C LEU A 219 7.03 2.56 -21.38
N ILE A 220 7.21 2.06 -22.61
CA ILE A 220 6.75 0.73 -23.04
C ILE A 220 7.95 -0.05 -23.56
N GLU A 221 8.22 -1.22 -22.99
CA GLU A 221 9.35 -2.07 -23.40
C GLU A 221 9.18 -2.52 -24.85
N MET A 222 10.23 -2.34 -25.65
CA MET A 222 10.27 -2.77 -27.05
C MET A 222 10.67 -4.23 -27.14
N SER A 223 9.96 -5.01 -27.97
CA SER A 223 10.45 -6.34 -28.35
C SER A 223 11.59 -6.25 -29.37
N GLU A 224 12.51 -7.21 -29.38
CA GLU A 224 13.65 -7.25 -30.31
C GLU A 224 13.22 -7.20 -31.79
N VAL A 225 12.02 -7.70 -32.12
CA VAL A 225 11.46 -7.72 -33.48
C VAL A 225 11.08 -6.31 -33.97
N GLN A 226 10.69 -5.41 -33.07
CA GLN A 226 10.33 -4.01 -33.40
C GLN A 226 11.57 -3.13 -33.65
N LEU A 227 12.75 -3.60 -33.24
CA LEU A 227 14.02 -2.87 -33.30
C LEU A 227 14.56 -2.68 -34.72
N MET A 228 14.31 -3.67 -35.59
CA MET A 228 14.92 -3.78 -36.93
C MET A 228 14.20 -2.95 -38.00
N ARG A 229 13.03 -2.36 -37.71
CA ARG A 229 12.11 -1.81 -38.73
C ARG A 229 11.76 -0.33 -38.54
N MET A 230 12.34 0.35 -37.55
CA MET A 230 11.98 1.73 -37.24
C MET A 230 12.82 2.75 -38.02
N LEU A 231 12.16 3.57 -38.83
CA LEU A 231 12.69 4.85 -39.32
C LEU A 231 12.31 5.95 -38.31
N PRO A 232 13.21 6.91 -38.01
CA PRO A 232 12.88 8.02 -37.12
C PRO A 232 11.84 8.94 -37.77
N MET A 233 10.58 8.82 -37.37
CA MET A 233 9.52 9.75 -37.77
C MET A 233 9.52 10.96 -36.82
N LYS A 234 10.37 11.96 -37.10
CA LYS A 234 10.18 13.29 -36.52
C LYS A 234 9.10 14.01 -37.32
N LYS A 235 7.84 13.86 -36.91
CA LYS A 235 6.76 14.76 -37.34
C LYS A 235 6.72 15.94 -36.38
N SER A 236 6.57 17.15 -36.91
CA SER A 236 6.39 18.38 -36.11
C SER A 236 4.99 18.49 -35.50
N SER A 237 4.05 17.63 -35.90
CA SER A 237 2.66 17.59 -35.44
C SER A 237 2.41 16.44 -34.46
N ALA A 238 1.35 16.58 -33.65
CA ALA A 238 0.88 15.51 -32.77
C ALA A 238 0.62 14.20 -33.56
N LEU A 239 0.96 13.06 -32.95
CA LEU A 239 0.82 11.73 -33.53
C LEU A 239 -0.57 11.18 -33.20
N LYS A 240 -1.32 10.73 -34.22
CA LYS A 240 -2.62 10.08 -34.00
C LYS A 240 -2.44 8.64 -33.53
N VAL A 241 -3.21 8.25 -32.52
CA VAL A 241 -3.11 6.94 -31.85
C VAL A 241 -4.44 6.19 -31.93
N ALA A 242 -4.38 4.92 -32.30
CA ALA A 242 -5.49 3.96 -32.15
C ALA A 242 -5.12 2.92 -31.09
N LEU A 243 -6.02 2.66 -30.14
CA LEU A 243 -5.82 1.72 -29.04
C LEU A 243 -6.84 0.59 -29.10
N PHE A 244 -6.39 -0.65 -29.23
CA PHE A 244 -7.22 -1.86 -29.32
C PHE A 244 -7.14 -2.69 -28.04
N CYS A 245 -8.29 -3.13 -27.52
CA CYS A 245 -8.37 -4.10 -26.41
C CYS A 245 -8.65 -5.54 -26.89
N VAL A 246 -9.09 -5.71 -28.14
CA VAL A 246 -9.25 -7.01 -28.80
C VAL A 246 -7.94 -7.53 -29.39
N SER A 247 -7.88 -8.84 -29.63
CA SER A 247 -6.75 -9.45 -30.33
C SER A 247 -6.79 -9.13 -31.80
N LEU A 248 -5.65 -8.73 -32.38
CA LEU A 248 -5.48 -8.51 -33.81
C LEU A 248 -4.69 -9.66 -34.45
N SER A 249 -4.67 -10.83 -33.82
CA SER A 249 -4.00 -12.05 -34.30
C SER A 249 -4.84 -12.87 -35.27
N GLY A 250 -6.16 -12.66 -35.32
CA GLY A 250 -7.08 -13.50 -36.08
C GLY A 250 -7.61 -14.71 -35.30
N ASP A 251 -7.31 -14.79 -34.00
CA ASP A 251 -7.84 -15.86 -33.15
C ASP A 251 -9.34 -15.66 -32.91
N PHE A 252 -10.16 -16.67 -33.20
CA PHE A 252 -11.62 -16.67 -33.00
C PHE A 252 -12.05 -16.73 -31.52
N SER A 253 -11.20 -16.33 -30.58
CA SER A 253 -11.35 -16.63 -29.15
C SER A 253 -12.56 -15.98 -28.48
N ASP A 254 -13.14 -14.95 -29.08
CA ASP A 254 -14.21 -14.14 -28.48
C ASP A 254 -15.61 -14.47 -29.03
N THR A 255 -15.73 -15.35 -30.03
CA THR A 255 -17.00 -16.03 -30.32
C THR A 255 -17.20 -17.09 -29.23
N GLY A 256 -18.23 -16.97 -28.38
CA GLY A 256 -18.51 -17.93 -27.31
C GLY A 256 -18.66 -19.39 -27.79
N GLU A 257 -19.05 -20.32 -26.91
CA GLU A 257 -19.30 -21.72 -27.30
C GLU A 257 -20.33 -21.79 -28.45
N GLY A 258 -19.83 -21.96 -29.67
CA GLY A 258 -20.61 -21.94 -30.89
C GLY A 258 -19.88 -22.68 -32.00
N THR A 259 -20.63 -23.48 -32.75
CA THR A 259 -20.11 -24.26 -33.86
C THR A 259 -20.06 -23.39 -35.12
N LEU A 260 -18.86 -23.07 -35.61
CA LEU A 260 -18.67 -22.41 -36.91
C LEU A 260 -18.84 -23.44 -38.03
N VAL A 261 -19.90 -23.30 -38.85
CA VAL A 261 -20.08 -24.10 -40.06
C VAL A 261 -19.44 -23.36 -41.23
N VAL A 262 -18.32 -23.90 -41.73
CA VAL A 262 -17.60 -23.34 -42.87
C VAL A 262 -18.14 -23.98 -44.15
N SER A 263 -18.66 -23.15 -45.06
CA SER A 263 -19.10 -23.60 -46.38
C SER A 263 -17.90 -24.07 -47.23
N TYR A 264 -18.11 -25.12 -48.04
CA TYR A 264 -17.07 -25.71 -48.89
C TYR A 264 -16.47 -24.65 -49.83
N GLY A 265 -15.13 -24.48 -49.78
CA GLY A 265 -14.38 -23.55 -50.62
C GLY A 265 -14.00 -22.20 -49.99
N VAL A 266 -14.37 -21.94 -48.74
CA VAL A 266 -13.91 -20.74 -48.00
C VAL A 266 -12.73 -21.12 -47.11
N ASP A 267 -11.57 -20.52 -47.38
CA ASP A 267 -10.44 -20.56 -46.45
C ASP A 267 -10.64 -19.48 -45.37
N LEU A 268 -10.88 -19.95 -44.14
CA LEU A 268 -11.09 -19.07 -42.98
C LEU A 268 -9.86 -18.20 -42.68
N GLU A 269 -8.66 -18.73 -42.86
CA GLU A 269 -7.43 -18.00 -42.55
C GLU A 269 -7.27 -16.80 -43.49
N SER A 270 -7.50 -17.03 -44.79
CA SER A 270 -7.52 -15.97 -45.80
C SER A 270 -8.60 -14.92 -45.52
N ALA A 271 -9.82 -15.34 -45.16
CA ALA A 271 -10.91 -14.41 -44.87
C ALA A 271 -10.63 -13.51 -43.64
N VAL A 272 -10.05 -14.07 -42.58
CA VAL A 272 -9.65 -13.32 -41.39
C VAL A 272 -8.49 -12.37 -41.70
N LEU A 273 -7.51 -12.82 -42.48
CA LEU A 273 -6.41 -11.99 -42.90
C LEU A 273 -6.88 -10.81 -43.76
N ASP A 274 -7.81 -11.03 -44.68
CA ASP A 274 -8.43 -9.98 -45.48
C ASP A 274 -9.17 -8.96 -44.61
N GLN A 275 -9.90 -9.42 -43.59
CA GLN A 275 -10.55 -8.53 -42.62
C GLN A 275 -9.53 -7.67 -41.86
N LEU A 276 -8.42 -8.26 -41.41
CA LEU A 276 -7.34 -7.54 -40.73
C LEU A 276 -6.65 -6.53 -41.64
N LEU A 277 -6.43 -6.88 -42.92
CA LEU A 277 -5.84 -5.97 -43.91
C LEU A 277 -6.80 -4.83 -44.28
N ASN A 278 -8.09 -5.09 -44.37
CA ASN A 278 -9.12 -4.05 -44.55
C ASN A 278 -9.13 -3.06 -43.38
N LEU A 279 -8.98 -3.55 -42.15
CA LEU A 279 -8.78 -2.72 -40.97
C LEU A 279 -7.49 -1.90 -41.06
N GLY A 280 -6.40 -2.52 -41.53
CA GLY A 280 -5.15 -1.81 -41.85
C GLY A 280 -5.36 -0.66 -42.83
N TRP A 281 -6.11 -0.89 -43.92
CA TRP A 281 -6.45 0.14 -44.90
C TRP A 281 -7.26 1.27 -44.28
N GLN A 282 -8.24 0.96 -43.42
CA GLN A 282 -9.02 1.97 -42.71
C GLN A 282 -8.11 2.86 -41.83
N LEU A 283 -7.22 2.26 -41.04
CA LEU A 283 -6.29 3.00 -40.18
C LEU A 283 -5.35 3.93 -40.96
N VAL A 284 -4.87 3.49 -42.12
CA VAL A 284 -4.03 4.31 -43.01
C VAL A 284 -4.84 5.47 -43.61
N ARG A 285 -6.10 5.23 -44.02
CA ARG A 285 -7.00 6.29 -44.53
C ARG A 285 -7.31 7.35 -43.47
N ASP A 286 -7.47 6.93 -42.21
CA ASP A 286 -7.72 7.80 -41.07
C ASP A 286 -6.47 8.58 -40.59
N GLN A 287 -5.32 8.31 -41.24
CA GLN A 287 -4.01 8.90 -40.97
C GLN A 287 -3.51 8.61 -39.55
N ILE A 288 -3.69 7.37 -39.08
CA ILE A 288 -3.15 6.92 -37.79
C ILE A 288 -1.64 6.73 -37.90
N ASP A 289 -0.90 7.29 -36.94
CA ASP A 289 0.56 7.18 -36.86
C ASP A 289 0.99 5.99 -35.98
N ILE A 290 0.25 5.72 -34.90
CA ILE A 290 0.57 4.68 -33.91
C ILE A 290 -0.65 3.80 -33.68
N VAL A 291 -0.47 2.49 -33.83
CA VAL A 291 -1.44 1.46 -33.47
C VAL A 291 -0.93 0.71 -32.25
N MET A 292 -1.69 0.77 -31.17
CA MET A 292 -1.39 0.08 -29.91
C MET A 292 -2.42 -1.00 -29.65
N CYS A 293 -1.98 -2.20 -29.25
CA CYS A 293 -2.86 -3.32 -28.93
C CYS A 293 -2.51 -3.90 -27.56
N GLN A 294 -3.54 -4.11 -26.74
CA GLN A 294 -3.43 -4.81 -25.46
C GLN A 294 -2.85 -6.21 -25.64
N LYS A 295 -3.32 -6.91 -26.68
CA LYS A 295 -2.99 -8.30 -27.04
C LYS A 295 -2.03 -8.31 -28.24
N VAL A 296 -1.97 -9.42 -28.98
CA VAL A 296 -1.03 -9.65 -30.09
C VAL A 296 -1.58 -9.05 -31.39
N ILE A 297 -0.69 -8.55 -32.26
CA ILE A 297 -1.03 -8.15 -33.63
C ILE A 297 -0.46 -9.17 -34.62
N HIS A 298 -1.25 -9.59 -35.60
CA HIS A 298 -0.85 -10.55 -36.63
C HIS A 298 0.38 -10.04 -37.43
N PRO A 299 1.39 -10.89 -37.70
CA PRO A 299 2.63 -10.47 -38.37
C PRO A 299 2.40 -9.79 -39.73
N SER A 300 1.46 -10.28 -40.54
CA SER A 300 1.14 -9.69 -41.84
C SER A 300 0.56 -8.28 -41.70
N LEU A 301 -0.28 -8.04 -40.69
CA LEU A 301 -0.82 -6.70 -40.40
C LEU A 301 0.29 -5.76 -39.91
N LYS A 302 1.20 -6.24 -39.04
CA LYS A 302 2.37 -5.44 -38.62
C LYS A 302 3.24 -5.04 -39.81
N GLN A 303 3.48 -5.96 -40.74
CA GLN A 303 4.26 -5.67 -41.95
C GLN A 303 3.52 -4.67 -42.85
N PHE A 304 2.22 -4.86 -43.06
CA PHE A 304 1.39 -3.92 -43.82
C PHE A 304 1.46 -2.50 -43.23
N LEU A 305 1.25 -2.36 -41.91
CA LEU A 305 1.33 -1.07 -41.20
C LEU A 305 2.72 -0.44 -41.32
N SER A 306 3.78 -1.24 -41.14
CA SER A 306 5.17 -0.79 -41.27
C SER A 306 5.51 -0.27 -42.66
N THR A 307 5.04 -0.93 -43.74
CA THR A 307 5.22 -0.46 -45.12
C THR A 307 4.56 0.90 -45.35
N HIS A 308 3.44 1.16 -44.68
CA HIS A 308 2.71 2.44 -44.73
C HIS A 308 3.17 3.45 -43.67
N ARG A 309 4.31 3.22 -43.00
CA ARG A 309 4.91 4.09 -41.97
C ARG A 309 4.04 4.27 -40.71
N VAL A 310 3.22 3.29 -40.37
CA VAL A 310 2.44 3.23 -39.12
C VAL A 310 3.17 2.34 -38.11
N ILE A 311 3.35 2.84 -36.88
CA ILE A 311 4.07 2.13 -35.82
C ILE A 311 3.09 1.21 -35.09
N ALA A 312 3.37 -0.10 -35.09
CA ALA A 312 2.57 -1.11 -34.40
C ALA A 312 3.23 -1.55 -33.09
N ILE A 313 2.57 -1.27 -31.97
CA ILE A 313 2.96 -1.69 -30.61
C ILE A 313 1.94 -2.72 -30.13
N ASP A 314 2.34 -3.96 -29.92
CA ASP A 314 1.49 -5.02 -29.39
C ASP A 314 1.93 -5.48 -28.01
N ARG A 315 1.11 -6.30 -27.35
CA ARG A 315 1.36 -6.88 -26.01
C ARG A 315 1.59 -5.81 -24.94
N VAL A 316 0.88 -4.70 -25.05
CA VAL A 316 0.93 -3.59 -24.08
C VAL A 316 0.47 -4.04 -22.69
N GLY A 317 -0.42 -5.03 -22.62
CA GLY A 317 -0.92 -5.58 -21.36
C GLY A 317 -2.04 -4.75 -20.73
N VAL A 318 -2.90 -5.42 -19.96
CA VAL A 318 -4.14 -4.85 -19.40
C VAL A 318 -3.85 -3.66 -18.48
N ALA A 319 -2.79 -3.76 -17.67
CA ALA A 319 -2.46 -2.77 -16.64
C ALA A 319 -2.13 -1.36 -17.20
N LEU A 320 -1.68 -1.29 -18.46
CA LEU A 320 -1.32 -0.04 -19.12
C LEU A 320 -2.47 0.58 -19.92
N MET A 321 -3.57 -0.14 -20.15
CA MET A 321 -4.69 0.32 -21.00
C MET A 321 -5.38 1.56 -20.44
N GLU A 322 -5.69 1.56 -19.15
CA GLU A 322 -6.35 2.69 -18.49
C GLU A 322 -5.43 3.93 -18.43
N PRO A 323 -4.16 3.84 -18.00
CA PRO A 323 -3.21 4.96 -18.13
C PRO A 323 -3.04 5.47 -19.56
N LEU A 324 -2.97 4.57 -20.55
CA LEU A 324 -2.82 4.95 -21.96
C LEU A 324 -4.02 5.72 -22.45
N SER A 325 -5.23 5.19 -22.22
CA SER A 325 -6.47 5.84 -22.61
C SER A 325 -6.61 7.24 -22.01
N LYS A 326 -6.26 7.42 -20.73
CA LYS A 326 -6.24 8.73 -20.06
C LYS A 326 -5.18 9.67 -20.65
N MET A 327 -4.00 9.15 -20.96
CA MET A 327 -2.87 9.94 -21.47
C MET A 327 -3.07 10.40 -22.92
N THR A 328 -3.64 9.55 -23.76
CA THR A 328 -3.83 9.80 -25.20
C THR A 328 -5.22 10.34 -25.56
N GLY A 329 -6.20 10.22 -24.65
CA GLY A 329 -7.61 10.50 -24.91
C GLY A 329 -8.30 9.44 -25.76
N THR A 330 -7.65 8.31 -26.08
CA THR A 330 -8.26 7.25 -26.89
C THR A 330 -9.35 6.53 -26.11
N GLN A 331 -10.43 6.13 -26.79
CA GLN A 331 -11.35 5.10 -26.27
C GLN A 331 -10.89 3.72 -26.75
N PRO A 332 -10.65 2.74 -25.85
CA PRO A 332 -10.21 1.40 -26.25
C PRO A 332 -11.21 0.74 -27.21
N ILE A 333 -10.72 0.36 -28.39
CA ILE A 333 -11.52 -0.23 -29.46
C ILE A 333 -11.68 -1.74 -29.18
N GLY A 334 -12.94 -2.14 -28.96
CA GLY A 334 -13.33 -3.51 -28.62
C GLY A 334 -13.96 -4.32 -29.76
N SER A 335 -14.06 -3.76 -30.97
CA SER A 335 -14.59 -4.47 -32.14
C SER A 335 -13.83 -4.09 -33.40
N LEU A 336 -13.70 -5.05 -34.34
CA LEU A 336 -13.07 -4.86 -35.64
C LEU A 336 -14.05 -4.43 -36.73
N SER A 337 -15.37 -4.54 -36.49
CA SER A 337 -16.41 -4.32 -37.51
C SER A 337 -16.64 -2.83 -37.82
N SER A 338 -16.48 -1.96 -36.82
CA SER A 338 -16.69 -0.52 -36.97
C SER A 338 -15.83 0.25 -35.99
N ILE A 339 -14.94 1.09 -36.52
CA ILE A 339 -14.11 2.01 -35.74
C ILE A 339 -14.68 3.42 -35.90
N SER A 340 -15.12 4.03 -34.80
CA SER A 340 -15.55 5.42 -34.83
C SER A 340 -14.34 6.36 -34.81
N PRO A 341 -14.34 7.44 -35.60
CA PRO A 341 -13.26 8.44 -35.58
C PRO A 341 -13.04 9.09 -34.20
N SER A 342 -14.06 9.11 -33.34
CA SER A 342 -14.00 9.59 -31.96
C SER A 342 -13.22 8.68 -31.01
N SER A 343 -12.88 7.46 -31.43
CA SER A 343 -12.10 6.51 -30.62
C SER A 343 -10.59 6.80 -30.67
N TYR A 344 -10.15 7.52 -31.69
CA TYR A 344 -8.75 7.90 -31.87
C TYR A 344 -8.36 9.02 -30.91
N GLY A 345 -7.12 8.98 -30.46
CA GLY A 345 -6.52 9.99 -29.59
C GLY A 345 -5.23 10.53 -30.19
N SER A 346 -4.48 11.29 -29.41
CA SER A 346 -3.22 11.87 -29.85
C SER A 346 -2.15 11.90 -28.76
N VAL A 347 -0.90 11.86 -29.20
CA VAL A 347 0.30 11.97 -28.35
C VAL A 347 1.20 13.05 -28.93
N LYS A 348 1.89 13.81 -28.06
CA LYS A 348 2.75 14.92 -28.49
C LYS A 348 3.95 14.43 -29.27
N ASP A 349 4.64 13.41 -28.74
CA ASP A 349 5.83 12.84 -29.37
C ASP A 349 6.06 11.38 -28.94
N LEU A 350 6.75 10.63 -29.79
CA LEU A 350 7.20 9.26 -29.55
C LEU A 350 8.71 9.16 -29.76
N CYS A 351 9.44 9.00 -28.67
CA CYS A 351 10.88 8.81 -28.69
C CYS A 351 11.26 7.35 -28.44
N THR A 352 12.48 6.98 -28.81
CA THR A 352 13.09 5.73 -28.35
C THR A 352 14.11 6.05 -27.26
N ALA A 353 14.04 5.31 -26.15
CA ALA A 353 14.95 5.45 -25.03
C ALA A 353 15.63 4.10 -24.77
N LYS A 354 16.92 4.12 -24.42
CA LYS A 354 17.68 2.93 -24.06
C LYS A 354 18.15 3.06 -22.62
N PHE A 355 17.83 2.08 -21.80
CA PHE A 355 18.28 1.98 -20.42
C PHE A 355 18.88 0.60 -20.18
N GLY A 356 20.17 0.55 -19.84
CA GLY A 356 20.92 -0.71 -19.78
C GLY A 356 20.91 -1.44 -21.12
N SER A 357 20.50 -2.71 -21.10
CA SER A 357 20.32 -3.55 -22.30
C SER A 357 18.97 -3.36 -22.99
N LYS A 358 17.96 -2.82 -22.28
CA LYS A 358 16.58 -2.71 -22.76
C LYS A 358 16.34 -1.43 -23.56
N ARG A 359 15.43 -1.50 -24.54
CA ARG A 359 14.92 -0.33 -25.27
C ARG A 359 13.44 -0.15 -25.02
N PHE A 360 13.01 1.10 -24.98
CA PHE A 360 11.66 1.50 -24.65
C PHE A 360 11.15 2.51 -25.67
N PHE A 361 9.87 2.41 -25.99
CA PHE A 361 9.09 3.51 -26.54
C PHE A 361 8.76 4.48 -25.41
N HIS A 362 9.10 5.75 -25.60
CA HIS A 362 8.78 6.83 -24.68
C HIS A 362 7.69 7.70 -25.31
N LEU A 363 6.47 7.53 -24.82
CA LEU A 363 5.29 8.29 -25.21
C LEU A 363 5.22 9.56 -24.36
N ILE A 364 5.32 10.72 -25.00
CA ILE A 364 5.27 12.03 -24.34
C ILE A 364 3.87 12.63 -24.53
N PRO A 365 3.08 12.83 -23.46
CA PRO A 365 1.75 13.41 -23.57
C PRO A 365 1.76 14.92 -23.81
N HIS A 366 0.60 15.46 -24.15
CA HIS A 366 0.38 16.90 -24.21
C HIS A 366 0.41 17.54 -22.81
N GLU A 367 -0.27 16.90 -21.85
CA GLU A 367 -0.27 17.28 -20.43
C GLU A 367 0.39 16.16 -19.62
N VAL A 368 1.29 16.52 -18.71
CA VAL A 368 1.99 15.54 -17.88
C VAL A 368 1.06 15.13 -16.75
N THR A 369 0.21 14.15 -17.02
CA THR A 369 -0.66 13.49 -16.03
C THR A 369 -0.19 12.08 -15.73
N VAL A 370 0.54 11.45 -16.65
CA VAL A 370 1.12 10.12 -16.47
C VAL A 370 2.62 10.23 -16.38
N SER A 371 3.23 9.51 -15.44
CA SER A 371 4.68 9.45 -15.25
C SER A 371 5.15 8.00 -15.20
N SER A 372 6.38 7.76 -15.67
CA SER A 372 7.04 6.46 -15.60
C SER A 372 8.19 6.51 -14.62
N LEU A 373 8.10 5.71 -13.55
CA LEU A 373 9.19 5.47 -12.61
C LEU A 373 9.95 4.23 -13.06
N LEU A 374 11.11 4.42 -13.67
CA LEU A 374 12.02 3.35 -14.02
C LEU A 374 12.76 2.93 -12.75
N LEU A 375 12.42 1.74 -12.25
CA LEU A 375 12.91 1.26 -10.97
C LEU A 375 13.96 0.18 -11.19
N CYS A 376 15.16 0.42 -10.67
CA CYS A 376 16.33 -0.43 -10.80
C CYS A 376 16.64 -1.15 -9.49
N ASN A 377 16.99 -2.44 -9.56
CA ASN A 377 17.61 -3.17 -8.45
C ASN A 377 18.39 -4.36 -9.01
N ARG A 378 19.44 -4.79 -8.30
CA ARG A 378 20.32 -5.90 -8.69
C ARG A 378 19.70 -7.27 -8.43
N SER A 379 18.87 -7.39 -7.40
CA SER A 379 18.20 -8.65 -7.05
C SER A 379 16.71 -8.54 -7.35
N ASP A 380 16.17 -9.59 -7.97
CA ASP A 380 14.74 -9.70 -8.28
C ASP A 380 13.86 -9.69 -7.04
N THR A 381 14.31 -10.36 -5.97
CA THR A 381 13.53 -10.44 -4.72
C THR A 381 13.43 -9.09 -4.02
N THR A 382 14.53 -8.34 -3.97
CA THR A 382 14.55 -6.99 -3.39
C THR A 382 13.88 -5.98 -4.33
N TRP A 383 13.88 -6.23 -5.64
CA TRP A 383 13.14 -5.42 -6.61
C TRP A 383 11.63 -5.52 -6.39
N ASP A 384 11.09 -6.72 -6.20
CA ASP A 384 9.65 -6.91 -5.94
C ASP A 384 9.21 -6.23 -4.65
N GLU A 385 10.01 -6.33 -3.58
CA GLU A 385 9.74 -5.62 -2.32
C GLU A 385 9.80 -4.09 -2.51
N LEU A 386 10.82 -3.59 -3.23
CA LEU A 386 10.98 -2.16 -3.49
C LEU A 386 9.83 -1.62 -4.33
N LYS A 387 9.38 -2.36 -5.34
CA LYS A 387 8.22 -2.01 -6.17
C LYS A 387 6.98 -1.83 -5.31
N LEU A 388 6.66 -2.80 -4.46
CA LEU A 388 5.51 -2.70 -3.56
C LEU A 388 5.65 -1.52 -2.60
N THR A 389 6.86 -1.27 -2.09
CA THR A 389 7.13 -0.12 -1.20
C THR A 389 6.89 1.22 -1.91
N CYS A 390 7.36 1.36 -3.16
CA CYS A 390 7.10 2.55 -3.96
C CYS A 390 5.60 2.71 -4.27
N GLN A 391 4.86 1.62 -4.50
CA GLN A 391 3.41 1.67 -4.68
C GLN A 391 2.69 2.15 -3.41
N THR A 392 3.07 1.63 -2.24
CA THR A 392 2.57 2.12 -0.94
C THR A 392 2.87 3.60 -0.76
N ALA A 393 4.09 4.04 -1.03
CA ALA A 393 4.47 5.45 -0.90
C ALA A 393 3.67 6.36 -1.83
N LEU A 394 3.48 5.98 -3.10
CA LEU A 394 2.65 6.72 -4.05
C LEU A 394 1.20 6.80 -3.59
N HIS A 395 0.62 5.70 -3.09
CA HIS A 395 -0.75 5.70 -2.61
C HIS A 395 -0.91 6.54 -1.32
N VAL A 396 0.03 6.45 -0.39
CA VAL A 396 0.04 7.29 0.82
C VAL A 396 0.07 8.77 0.47
N LEU A 397 0.89 9.19 -0.50
CA LEU A 397 0.90 10.58 -0.98
C LEU A 397 -0.47 11.01 -1.56
N GLN A 398 -1.17 10.11 -2.27
CA GLN A 398 -2.53 10.38 -2.76
C GLN A 398 -3.54 10.51 -1.63
N LEU A 399 -3.43 9.72 -0.56
CA LEU A 399 -4.26 9.85 0.64
C LEU A 399 -4.01 11.19 1.34
N THR A 400 -2.75 11.63 1.41
CA THR A 400 -2.38 12.92 2.00
C THR A 400 -2.94 14.12 1.24
N ILE A 401 -3.16 14.03 -0.08
CA ILE A 401 -3.89 15.09 -0.82
C ILE A 401 -5.34 15.20 -0.35
N LYS A 402 -6.00 14.08 -0.06
CA LYS A 402 -7.39 14.06 0.39
C LYS A 402 -7.52 14.57 1.83
N GLU A 403 -6.60 14.15 2.68
CA GLU A 403 -6.54 14.54 4.10
C GLU A 403 -5.13 15.09 4.39
N PRO A 404 -4.93 16.42 4.40
CA PRO A 404 -3.61 17.07 4.43
C PRO A 404 -3.00 17.08 5.84
N PHE A 405 -2.91 15.90 6.45
CA PHE A 405 -2.37 15.70 7.78
C PHE A 405 -1.46 14.47 7.79
N VAL A 406 -0.48 14.47 8.69
CA VAL A 406 0.37 13.33 9.01
C VAL A 406 0.48 13.18 10.53
N PHE A 407 0.87 12.00 10.98
CA PHE A 407 1.15 11.75 12.39
C PHE A 407 2.64 11.58 12.65
N LEU A 408 3.06 11.87 13.89
CA LEU A 408 4.38 11.49 14.37
C LEU A 408 4.50 9.95 14.42
N GLY A 409 5.42 9.40 13.64
CA GLY A 409 5.66 7.96 13.55
C GLY A 409 6.54 7.41 14.66
N GLY A 410 7.10 6.23 14.45
CA GLY A 410 8.09 5.62 15.35
C GLY A 410 7.54 5.25 16.73
N GLY A 411 6.25 4.91 16.84
CA GLY A 411 5.61 4.50 18.09
C GLY A 411 5.14 5.66 18.99
N CYS A 412 5.48 6.91 18.65
CA CYS A 412 5.14 8.07 19.46
C CYS A 412 3.63 8.34 19.49
N THR A 413 2.92 8.14 18.38
CA THR A 413 1.46 8.34 18.35
C THR A 413 0.75 7.37 19.29
N GLU A 414 1.21 6.11 19.35
CA GLU A 414 0.65 5.08 20.20
C GLU A 414 0.86 5.36 21.69
N THR A 415 2.08 5.69 22.09
CA THR A 415 2.42 5.98 23.49
C THR A 415 1.76 7.27 23.97
N HIS A 416 1.69 8.28 23.10
CA HIS A 416 0.99 9.54 23.39
C HIS A 416 -0.51 9.31 23.56
N LEU A 417 -1.12 8.53 22.66
CA LEU A 417 -2.54 8.18 22.74
C LEU A 417 -2.85 7.40 24.02
N ALA A 418 -1.99 6.45 24.41
CA ALA A 418 -2.12 5.73 25.68
C ALA A 418 -2.07 6.68 26.89
N ALA A 419 -1.13 7.62 26.92
CA ALA A 419 -1.03 8.63 27.98
C ALA A 419 -2.30 9.51 28.04
N TYR A 420 -2.81 9.95 26.89
CA TYR A 420 -4.04 10.73 26.78
C TYR A 420 -5.26 9.97 27.32
N ILE A 421 -5.45 8.71 26.93
CA ILE A 421 -6.57 7.88 27.39
C ILE A 421 -6.51 7.69 28.90
N ARG A 422 -5.33 7.37 29.47
CA ARG A 422 -5.17 7.23 30.93
C ARG A 422 -5.54 8.51 31.66
N HIS A 423 -5.06 9.65 31.17
CA HIS A 423 -5.40 10.95 31.74
C HIS A 423 -6.92 11.22 31.70
N LYS A 424 -7.55 11.06 30.53
CA LYS A 424 -8.98 11.33 30.35
C LYS A 424 -9.86 10.40 31.19
N THR A 425 -9.48 9.12 31.28
CA THR A 425 -10.21 8.11 32.04
C THR A 425 -10.16 8.37 33.55
N LEU A 426 -9.04 8.90 34.07
CA LEU A 426 -8.88 9.18 35.49
C LEU A 426 -9.52 10.50 35.92
N ASN A 427 -9.40 11.54 35.10
CA ASN A 427 -9.85 12.88 35.47
C ASN A 427 -11.30 13.18 35.05
N GLU A 428 -11.79 12.56 33.96
CA GLU A 428 -13.12 12.85 33.43
C GLU A 428 -13.90 11.57 33.02
N PRO A 429 -14.02 10.56 33.90
CA PRO A 429 -14.72 9.29 33.57
C PRO A 429 -16.19 9.52 33.22
N GLY A 430 -16.86 10.48 33.88
CA GLY A 430 -18.26 10.83 33.62
C GLY A 430 -18.48 11.45 32.24
N SER A 431 -17.44 11.98 31.59
CA SER A 431 -17.53 12.48 30.21
C SER A 431 -17.56 11.36 29.17
N ILE A 432 -16.92 10.23 29.49
CA ILE A 432 -16.79 9.05 28.62
C ILE A 432 -18.03 8.15 28.76
N LEU A 433 -18.55 7.99 29.98
CA LEU A 433 -19.68 7.10 30.30
C LEU A 433 -21.07 7.72 30.07
N LYS A 434 -21.17 8.92 29.49
CA LYS A 434 -22.45 9.62 29.32
C LYS A 434 -23.49 8.72 28.62
N GLY A 435 -24.46 8.24 29.38
CA GLY A 435 -25.58 7.42 28.87
C GLY A 435 -25.37 5.90 28.87
N ASN A 436 -24.27 5.38 29.44
CA ASN A 436 -24.03 3.93 29.54
C ASN A 436 -24.15 3.43 30.98
N GLU A 437 -24.65 2.19 31.14
CA GLU A 437 -24.82 1.51 32.43
C GLU A 437 -23.50 0.92 33.00
N CYS A 438 -22.38 1.12 32.30
CA CYS A 438 -21.08 0.56 32.66
C CYS A 438 -20.48 1.25 33.90
N THR A 439 -19.85 0.46 34.79
CA THR A 439 -19.20 0.98 36.00
C THR A 439 -17.88 1.69 35.67
N GLN A 440 -17.52 2.68 36.50
CA GLN A 440 -16.23 3.38 36.38
C GLN A 440 -15.04 2.43 36.55
N THR A 441 -15.18 1.38 37.38
CA THR A 441 -14.14 0.36 37.55
C THR A 441 -13.93 -0.44 36.27
N ALA A 442 -15.01 -0.86 35.60
CA ALA A 442 -14.92 -1.56 34.32
C ALA A 442 -14.25 -0.69 33.25
N LEU A 443 -14.62 0.60 33.17
CA LEU A 443 -13.95 1.55 32.27
C LEU A 443 -12.45 1.62 32.54
N ARG A 444 -12.03 1.71 33.81
CA ARG A 444 -10.61 1.81 34.17
C ARG A 444 -9.82 0.56 33.79
N LEU A 445 -10.39 -0.63 34.02
CA LEU A 445 -9.76 -1.91 33.66
C LEU A 445 -9.60 -2.03 32.14
N ILE A 446 -10.65 -1.74 31.37
CA ILE A 446 -10.61 -1.83 29.90
C ILE A 446 -9.73 -0.73 29.31
N ALA A 447 -9.76 0.49 29.85
CA ALA A 447 -8.87 1.57 29.41
C ALA A 447 -7.40 1.19 29.62
N GLU A 448 -7.04 0.56 30.75
CA GLU A 448 -5.66 0.11 30.98
C GLU A 448 -5.27 -1.03 30.01
N ALA A 449 -6.16 -2.00 29.77
CA ALA A 449 -5.93 -3.04 28.76
C ALA A 449 -5.72 -2.46 27.36
N PHE A 450 -6.50 -1.45 26.98
CA PHE A 450 -6.40 -0.74 25.71
C PHE A 450 -5.08 0.04 25.60
N CYS A 451 -4.70 0.77 26.65
CA CYS A 451 -3.44 1.50 26.71
C CYS A 451 -2.24 0.56 26.64
N SER A 452 -2.28 -0.55 27.38
CA SER A 452 -1.27 -1.61 27.33
C SER A 452 -1.16 -2.24 25.93
N ALA A 453 -2.27 -2.33 25.19
CA ALA A 453 -2.27 -2.85 23.82
C ALA A 453 -1.55 -1.90 22.84
N LEU A 454 -1.78 -0.59 22.95
CA LEU A 454 -1.07 0.46 22.19
C LEU A 454 0.43 0.50 22.54
N GLU A 455 0.75 0.38 23.82
CA GLU A 455 2.12 0.37 24.31
C GLU A 455 2.90 -0.87 23.87
N SER A 456 2.26 -2.04 23.94
CA SER A 456 2.85 -3.29 23.44
C SER A 456 3.08 -3.25 21.93
N LEU A 457 2.23 -2.52 21.19
CA LEU A 457 2.41 -2.27 19.76
C LEU A 457 3.60 -1.35 19.49
N ALA A 458 3.75 -0.25 20.23
CA ALA A 458 4.93 0.62 20.12
C ALA A 458 6.21 -0.15 20.47
N GLY A 459 6.19 -0.95 21.55
CA GLY A 459 7.30 -1.82 21.94
C GLY A 459 7.63 -2.91 20.91
N SER A 460 6.71 -3.24 20.01
CA SER A 460 6.95 -4.21 18.91
C SER A 460 7.88 -3.66 17.82
N LEU A 461 8.25 -2.38 17.88
CA LEU A 461 9.29 -1.79 17.02
C LEU A 461 10.71 -2.19 17.43
N GLU A 462 10.90 -2.71 18.66
CA GLU A 462 12.21 -3.10 19.17
C GLU A 462 12.41 -4.62 19.09
N HIS A 463 13.41 -5.07 18.32
CA HIS A 463 13.68 -6.49 18.05
C HIS A 463 15.03 -6.98 18.57
N ASP A 464 15.89 -6.06 19.03
CA ASP A 464 17.29 -6.33 19.34
C ASP A 464 17.55 -6.36 20.86
N GLY A 465 16.49 -6.48 21.66
CA GLY A 465 16.58 -6.57 23.13
C GLY A 465 16.85 -5.23 23.81
N GLY A 466 16.70 -4.12 23.08
CA GLY A 466 16.79 -2.78 23.66
C GLY A 466 15.71 -2.47 24.69
N GLU A 467 15.99 -1.49 25.54
CA GLU A 467 15.02 -1.00 26.51
C GLU A 467 14.10 0.04 25.88
N ILE A 468 12.82 0.01 26.27
CA ILE A 468 11.77 0.88 25.73
C ILE A 468 11.23 1.82 26.81
N LEU A 469 11.22 3.10 26.49
CA LEU A 469 10.90 4.18 27.41
C LEU A 469 9.84 5.11 26.81
N THR A 470 9.15 5.84 27.68
CA THR A 470 8.32 6.98 27.30
C THR A 470 8.70 8.22 28.10
N ASP A 471 8.76 9.38 27.47
CA ASP A 471 8.89 10.62 28.24
C ASP A 471 7.55 11.02 28.90
N MET A 472 7.63 11.73 30.03
CA MET A 472 6.46 12.12 30.81
C MET A 472 5.90 13.51 30.45
N LYS A 473 6.39 14.13 29.37
CA LYS A 473 5.97 15.49 28.96
C LYS A 473 5.09 15.45 27.72
N TYR A 474 5.58 14.79 26.69
CA TYR A 474 4.92 14.60 25.39
C TYR A 474 4.38 13.17 25.24
N GLY A 475 4.89 12.20 26.00
CA GLY A 475 4.48 10.81 25.87
C GLY A 475 5.04 10.13 24.62
N HIS A 476 6.19 10.57 24.11
CA HIS A 476 6.82 9.96 22.95
C HIS A 476 7.56 8.68 23.31
N PHE A 477 7.71 7.82 22.31
CA PHE A 477 8.44 6.57 22.42
C PHE A 477 9.94 6.80 22.27
N TRP A 478 10.73 6.11 23.08
CA TRP A 478 12.19 6.12 23.05
C TRP A 478 12.71 4.69 23.15
N SER A 479 13.77 4.36 22.41
CA SER A 479 14.46 3.08 22.53
C SER A 479 15.94 3.28 22.80
N VAL A 480 16.50 2.40 23.64
CA VAL A 480 17.92 2.35 24.01
C VAL A 480 18.51 1.05 23.48
N GLN A 481 19.68 1.10 22.84
CA GLN A 481 20.35 -0.10 22.32
C GLN A 481 20.91 -0.99 23.45
N SER A 482 20.85 -2.31 23.24
CA SER A 482 21.25 -3.35 24.22
C SER A 482 22.71 -3.29 24.69
N ASP A 483 23.61 -2.62 23.98
CA ASP A 483 25.06 -2.65 24.27
C ASP A 483 25.50 -1.69 25.40
N CYS A 484 24.56 -1.12 26.15
CA CYS A 484 24.86 -0.10 27.16
C CYS A 484 25.00 -0.68 28.57
N PRO A 485 26.05 -0.29 29.34
CA PRO A 485 26.22 -0.73 30.72
C PRO A 485 25.08 -0.17 31.61
N PRO A 486 24.62 -0.94 32.61
CA PRO A 486 23.39 -0.68 33.38
C PRO A 486 23.44 0.55 34.33
N LEU A 487 24.48 1.38 34.25
CA LEU A 487 24.78 2.41 35.26
C LEU A 487 25.22 3.75 34.64
N VAL A 488 24.54 4.18 33.57
CA VAL A 488 24.79 5.47 32.89
C VAL A 488 23.51 6.30 32.88
N ASN A 489 23.64 7.62 33.04
CA ASN A 489 22.53 8.57 32.96
C ASN A 489 21.83 8.49 31.58
N TRP A 490 20.50 8.32 31.57
CA TRP A 490 19.66 8.23 30.35
C TRP A 490 19.90 9.31 29.27
N PRO A 491 20.18 10.59 29.62
CA PRO A 491 20.43 11.65 28.64
C PRO A 491 21.64 11.40 27.73
N ASP A 492 22.64 10.64 28.19
CA ASP A 492 23.86 10.36 27.43
C ASP A 492 23.67 9.21 26.41
N LEU A 493 22.65 8.37 26.62
CA LEU A 493 22.34 7.18 25.83
C LEU A 493 21.24 7.40 24.79
N LEU A 494 20.30 8.29 25.10
CA LEU A 494 19.20 8.66 24.22
C LEU A 494 19.63 9.84 23.37
N SER A 495 19.47 9.78 22.05
CA SER A 495 19.75 10.93 21.18
C SER A 495 18.47 11.67 20.80
N ARG A 496 17.43 10.94 20.37
CA ARG A 496 16.13 11.46 19.96
C ARG A 496 15.00 10.46 20.23
N CYS A 497 13.78 10.95 20.34
CA CYS A 497 12.58 10.09 20.37
C CYS A 497 12.38 9.37 19.02
N GLY A 498 11.53 8.34 18.98
CA GLY A 498 11.29 7.50 17.80
C GLY A 498 10.80 8.27 16.56
N CYS A 499 10.06 9.37 16.76
CA CYS A 499 9.66 10.26 15.67
C CYS A 499 10.75 11.28 15.24
N GLY A 500 11.84 11.40 16.00
CA GLY A 500 12.96 12.29 15.70
C GLY A 500 12.77 13.76 16.08
N LEU A 501 11.64 14.13 16.70
CA LEU A 501 11.27 15.51 17.03
C LEU A 501 12.03 16.08 18.24
N HIS A 502 11.99 15.37 19.37
CA HIS A 502 12.62 15.81 20.62
C HIS A 502 13.97 15.14 20.82
N SER A 503 14.90 15.88 21.42
CA SER A 503 16.24 15.40 21.79
C SER A 503 16.37 15.23 23.29
N SER A 504 17.32 14.39 23.72
CA SER A 504 17.61 14.17 25.15
C SER A 504 18.19 15.39 25.87
N GLN A 505 18.54 16.45 25.14
CA GLN A 505 19.06 17.70 25.68
C GLN A 505 17.94 18.58 26.29
N GLU A 506 16.68 18.24 26.05
CA GLU A 506 15.55 18.80 26.79
C GLU A 506 15.48 18.16 28.18
N GLU A 507 15.20 18.94 29.24
CA GLU A 507 14.99 18.42 30.61
C GLU A 507 13.73 17.53 30.68
N LEU A 508 13.85 16.31 30.18
CA LEU A 508 12.79 15.31 30.15
C LEU A 508 12.97 14.30 31.27
N SER A 509 11.85 13.77 31.76
CA SER A 509 11.84 12.59 32.63
C SER A 509 11.31 11.40 31.84
N TRP A 510 11.99 10.27 31.96
CA TRP A 510 11.64 9.03 31.27
C TRP A 510 11.11 7.99 32.25
N SER A 511 10.21 7.14 31.75
CA SER A 511 9.76 5.95 32.45
C SER A 511 9.77 4.73 31.54
N PHE A 512 9.97 3.57 32.16
CA PHE A 512 9.82 2.31 31.45
C PHE A 512 8.40 2.16 30.95
N LEU A 513 8.28 1.75 29.68
CA LEU A 513 7.01 1.68 28.99
C LEU A 513 6.02 0.71 29.66
N ARG A 514 6.52 -0.27 30.42
CA ARG A 514 5.71 -1.26 31.15
C ARG A 514 5.59 -1.01 32.66
N SER A 515 6.04 0.15 33.15
CA SER A 515 5.89 0.52 34.57
C SER A 515 4.51 1.13 34.85
N THR A 516 3.98 0.94 36.06
CA THR A 516 2.75 1.61 36.52
C THR A 516 2.97 3.12 36.57
N ARG A 517 2.29 3.87 35.69
CA ARG A 517 2.50 5.32 35.54
C ARG A 517 1.45 6.13 36.27
N HIS A 518 1.86 7.27 36.81
CA HIS A 518 0.94 8.35 37.14
C HIS A 518 0.45 9.01 35.84
N PRO A 519 -0.86 9.26 35.69
CA PRO A 519 -1.37 9.97 34.52
C PRO A 519 -0.81 11.39 34.45
N PHE A 520 -0.43 11.82 33.25
CA PHE A 520 -0.07 13.19 32.96
C PHE A 520 -0.81 13.67 31.72
N VAL A 521 -0.99 14.98 31.57
CA VAL A 521 -1.51 15.56 30.33
C VAL A 521 -0.36 15.62 29.33
N PRO A 522 -0.41 14.90 28.20
CA PRO A 522 0.59 15.08 27.16
C PRO A 522 0.52 16.52 26.64
N GLN A 523 1.65 17.22 26.62
CA GLN A 523 1.71 18.56 26.05
C GLN A 523 1.61 18.50 24.52
N ASN A 524 1.04 19.54 23.93
CA ASN A 524 0.94 19.66 22.47
C ASN A 524 2.32 19.92 21.88
N CYS A 525 2.69 19.20 20.82
CA CYS A 525 3.85 19.58 20.01
C CYS A 525 3.50 20.85 19.23
N LEU A 526 4.36 21.87 19.28
CA LEU A 526 4.16 23.07 18.48
C LEU A 526 4.46 22.77 17.00
N PRO A 527 3.53 23.05 16.07
CA PRO A 527 3.72 22.78 14.64
C PRO A 527 4.98 23.45 14.05
N HIS A 528 5.38 24.58 14.64
CA HIS A 528 6.49 25.41 14.18
C HIS A 528 7.88 24.82 14.47
N GLU A 529 8.02 23.98 15.50
CA GLU A 529 9.27 23.26 15.84
C GLU A 529 9.43 21.97 15.01
N ALA A 530 8.31 21.34 14.64
CA ALA A 530 8.30 20.20 13.73
C ALA A 530 8.66 20.61 12.29
N ALA A 531 8.24 21.80 11.84
CA ALA A 531 8.55 22.30 10.50
C ALA A 531 10.05 22.65 10.31
N THR A 532 10.73 23.14 11.35
CA THR A 532 12.16 23.51 11.30
C THR A 532 13.10 22.31 11.48
N SER A 533 12.67 21.27 12.20
CA SER A 533 13.41 20.01 12.40
C SER A 533 13.12 18.92 11.35
N ALA A 534 12.29 19.26 10.33
CA ALA A 534 11.70 18.34 9.37
C ALA A 534 12.68 17.56 8.48
N ASN A 535 14.00 17.68 8.61
CA ASN A 535 14.93 16.89 7.80
C ASN A 535 15.01 15.40 8.18
N ASN A 536 14.70 15.05 9.43
CA ASN A 536 14.88 13.69 9.97
C ASN A 536 13.66 13.19 10.77
N LEU A 537 12.45 13.68 10.48
CA LEU A 537 11.25 13.21 11.17
C LEU A 537 10.76 11.87 10.60
N THR A 538 10.39 10.96 11.49
CA THR A 538 9.62 9.76 11.15
C THR A 538 8.14 10.11 11.21
N LEU A 539 7.43 9.91 10.10
CA LEU A 539 6.02 10.30 9.94
C LEU A 539 5.20 9.11 9.45
N ASP A 540 3.97 9.03 9.97
CA ASP A 540 2.96 8.06 9.56
C ASP A 540 1.83 8.75 8.78
N CYS A 541 1.21 8.03 7.85
CA CYS A 541 0.05 8.51 7.11
C CYS A 541 -1.17 8.65 8.04
N PHE A 542 -1.77 9.84 8.08
CA PHE A 542 -2.95 10.12 8.90
C PHE A 542 -4.10 9.16 8.62
N THR A 543 -4.51 9.06 7.35
CA THR A 543 -5.65 8.24 6.93
C THR A 543 -5.42 6.76 7.18
N ALA A 544 -4.22 6.24 6.85
CA ALA A 544 -3.91 4.83 7.03
C ALA A 544 -3.85 4.44 8.51
N LYS A 545 -3.22 5.26 9.35
CA LYS A 545 -3.10 5.01 10.80
C LYS A 545 -4.46 5.03 11.50
N LEU A 546 -5.27 6.04 11.20
CA LEU A 546 -6.62 6.19 11.77
C LEU A 546 -7.53 5.04 11.34
N SER A 547 -7.50 4.67 10.05
CA SER A 547 -8.23 3.50 9.55
C SER A 547 -7.74 2.21 10.20
N GLY A 548 -6.43 2.04 10.38
CA GLY A 548 -5.84 0.86 11.01
C GLY A 548 -6.30 0.71 12.46
N LEU A 549 -6.38 1.81 13.22
CA LEU A 549 -6.87 1.83 14.60
C LEU A 549 -8.34 1.40 14.66
N GLN A 550 -9.18 1.99 13.81
CA GLN A 550 -10.60 1.68 13.75
C GLN A 550 -10.85 0.21 13.39
N VAL A 551 -10.24 -0.26 12.30
CA VAL A 551 -10.42 -1.63 11.82
C VAL A 551 -9.88 -2.65 12.82
N ALA A 552 -8.78 -2.34 13.54
CA ALA A 552 -8.25 -3.22 14.58
C ALA A 552 -9.25 -3.42 15.74
N VAL A 553 -9.82 -2.33 16.26
CA VAL A 553 -10.77 -2.37 17.38
C VAL A 553 -12.08 -3.02 16.96
N GLU A 554 -12.61 -2.67 15.78
CA GLU A 554 -13.84 -3.28 15.24
C GLU A 554 -13.67 -4.77 14.99
N THR A 555 -12.52 -5.19 14.44
CA THR A 555 -12.22 -6.62 14.22
C THR A 555 -12.04 -7.37 15.55
N ALA A 556 -11.38 -6.75 16.53
CA ALA A 556 -11.24 -7.35 17.87
C ALA A 556 -12.62 -7.55 18.52
N ASN A 557 -13.48 -6.53 18.46
CA ASN A 557 -14.85 -6.62 18.98
C ASN A 557 -15.68 -7.68 18.26
N LEU A 558 -15.57 -7.77 16.92
CA LEU A 558 -16.25 -8.80 16.15
C LEU A 558 -15.80 -10.21 16.59
N ILE A 559 -14.50 -10.41 16.80
CA ILE A 559 -13.96 -11.68 17.25
C ILE A 559 -14.46 -12.01 18.66
N LEU A 560 -14.44 -11.04 19.58
CA LEU A 560 -14.93 -11.17 20.97
C LEU A 560 -16.42 -11.53 21.07
N ASP A 561 -17.23 -11.14 20.07
CA ASP A 561 -18.67 -11.40 20.00
C ASP A 561 -19.00 -12.80 19.43
N LEU A 562 -18.01 -13.56 18.96
CA LEU A 562 -18.22 -14.90 18.41
C LEU A 562 -18.54 -15.91 19.50
N ALA A 563 -19.80 -16.38 19.53
CA ALA A 563 -20.23 -17.44 20.44
C ALA A 563 -20.09 -18.87 19.85
N TYR A 564 -20.28 -19.03 18.53
CA TYR A 564 -20.28 -20.35 17.88
C TYR A 564 -19.63 -20.29 16.49
N VAL A 565 -18.97 -21.39 16.10
CA VAL A 565 -18.42 -21.59 14.76
C VAL A 565 -19.18 -22.73 14.08
N ILE A 566 -19.76 -22.46 12.91
CA ILE A 566 -20.53 -23.46 12.14
C ILE A 566 -19.78 -23.74 10.84
N GLU A 567 -19.26 -24.96 10.68
CA GLU A 567 -18.54 -25.41 9.49
C GLU A 567 -19.42 -26.35 8.66
N ASP A 568 -19.69 -25.99 7.41
CA ASP A 568 -20.34 -26.91 6.47
C ASP A 568 -19.32 -27.91 5.93
N LYS A 569 -19.52 -29.22 6.19
CA LYS A 569 -18.57 -30.30 5.85
C LYS A 569 -18.82 -30.92 4.47
N ASN A 570 -19.46 -30.18 3.57
CA ASN A 570 -19.93 -30.65 2.26
C ASN A 570 -19.15 -30.10 1.09
#